data_AF-A0A7R9XUD2-F1
#
_entry.id   AF-A0A7R9XUD2-F1
#
_cell.length_a   1.000
_cell.length_b   1.000
_cell.length_c   1.000
_cell.angle_alpha   90.00
_cell.angle_beta   90.00
_cell.angle_gamma   90.00
#
_symmetry.space_group_name_H-M   'P 1'
#
loop_
_entity.id
_entity.type
_entity.pdbx_description
1 polymer ?
#
loop_
_entity_poly.entity_id
_entity_poly.type
_entity_poly.pdbx_seq_one_letter_code
_entity_poly.pdbx_strand_id
1 'polypeptide(L)'
;MGDDDGGDHMKDAGLGLPPGVKTRVFPSLELENGAVLRDVVCAYSTYGELSATRDNVVVVGHSLTSNSCVHEWWGEMLGDGAHFAMNTREDFVVCVNYLGSPYGTASPITMNPATPGRPYGADFPTPCTIRDNVRL
;
A
#
# COMPACT_ATOMS: atom_id res chain seq x y z
N MET A 1 1.26 -31.49 13.82
CA MET A 1 -0.08 -30.88 13.71
C MET A 1 0.05 -29.52 14.34
N GLY A 2 0.34 -28.51 13.52
CA GLY A 2 0.44 -27.12 13.97
C GLY A 2 -0.96 -26.55 14.03
N ASP A 3 -1.28 -25.93 15.16
CA ASP A 3 -2.53 -25.23 15.38
C ASP A 3 -2.55 -24.00 14.45
N ASP A 4 -3.40 -24.05 13.43
CA ASP A 4 -3.84 -22.90 12.66
C ASP A 4 -4.81 -22.13 13.55
N ASP A 5 -4.31 -21.10 14.23
CA ASP A 5 -5.04 -20.35 15.26
C ASP A 5 -5.99 -19.30 14.68
N GLY A 6 -6.19 -19.26 13.36
CA GLY A 6 -7.15 -18.35 12.72
C GLY A 6 -6.92 -16.88 13.12
N GLY A 7 -5.69 -16.53 13.51
CA GLY A 7 -5.34 -15.20 13.98
C GLY A 7 -5.49 -14.18 12.86
N ASP A 8 -6.27 -13.13 13.12
CA ASP A 8 -6.50 -12.01 12.21
C ASP A 8 -5.17 -11.57 11.55
N HIS A 9 -5.14 -11.59 10.22
CA HIS A 9 -3.93 -11.48 9.39
C HIS A 9 -3.29 -10.08 9.41
N MET A 10 -3.73 -9.20 10.31
CA MET A 10 -3.42 -7.77 10.35
C MET A 10 -3.41 -7.29 11.82
N LYS A 11 -2.50 -7.83 12.63
CA LYS A 11 -2.52 -7.71 14.10
C LYS A 11 -2.43 -6.26 14.64
N ASP A 12 -1.93 -5.33 13.84
CA ASP A 12 -1.74 -3.92 14.20
C ASP A 12 -2.60 -2.92 13.37
N ALA A 13 -3.63 -3.40 12.65
CA ALA A 13 -4.39 -2.56 11.72
C ALA A 13 -5.33 -1.57 12.41
N GLY A 14 -4.86 -0.34 12.60
CA GLY A 14 -5.69 0.85 12.80
C GLY A 14 -6.08 1.51 11.48
N LEU A 15 -7.15 2.32 11.48
CA LEU A 15 -7.43 3.23 10.36
C LEU A 15 -6.33 4.28 10.25
N GLY A 16 -5.92 4.62 9.02
CA GLY A 16 -4.88 5.61 8.76
C GLY A 16 -3.52 4.98 8.42
N LEU A 17 -2.47 5.79 8.44
CA LEU A 17 -1.13 5.37 8.04
C LEU A 17 -0.52 4.41 9.08
N PRO A 18 -0.20 3.15 8.73
CA PRO A 18 0.44 2.24 9.67
C PRO A 18 1.85 2.72 10.07
N PRO A 19 2.37 2.34 11.26
CA PRO A 19 3.69 2.73 11.71
C PRO A 19 4.80 2.33 10.72
N GLY A 20 5.74 3.23 10.46
CA GLY A 20 6.89 2.97 9.57
C GLY A 20 6.59 3.00 8.07
N VAL A 21 5.31 3.11 7.67
CA VAL A 21 4.92 3.25 6.26
C VAL A 21 5.31 4.63 5.74
N LYS A 22 5.89 4.67 4.54
CA LYS A 22 6.31 5.89 3.86
C LYS A 22 5.16 6.46 3.04
N THR A 23 5.15 7.76 2.83
CA THR A 23 4.18 8.41 1.93
C THR A 23 4.87 9.24 0.87
N ARG A 24 4.21 9.34 -0.28
CA ARG A 24 4.53 10.27 -1.36
C ARG A 24 3.26 10.96 -1.82
N VAL A 25 3.33 12.27 -2.04
CA VAL A 25 2.21 13.04 -2.60
C VAL A 25 2.45 13.28 -4.09
N PHE A 26 1.47 12.92 -4.90
CA PHE A 26 1.45 13.23 -6.32
C PHE A 26 0.50 14.40 -6.58
N PRO A 27 0.87 15.39 -7.41
CA PRO A 27 0.03 16.58 -7.63
C PRO A 27 -1.37 16.23 -8.17
N SER A 28 -1.48 15.21 -9.01
CA SER A 28 -2.74 14.73 -9.55
C SER A 28 -2.66 13.32 -10.10
N LEU A 29 -3.80 12.63 -10.12
CA LEU A 29 -4.01 11.37 -10.83
C LEU A 29 -5.35 11.42 -11.58
N GLU A 30 -5.32 11.18 -12.88
CA GLU A 30 -6.53 10.98 -13.70
C GLU A 30 -6.91 9.50 -13.68
N LEU A 31 -8.10 9.21 -13.16
CA LEU A 31 -8.66 7.86 -13.06
C LEU A 31 -9.28 7.43 -14.38
N GLU A 32 -9.42 6.12 -14.57
CA GLU A 32 -10.03 5.53 -15.76
C GLU A 32 -11.48 5.99 -15.99
N ASN A 33 -12.18 6.40 -14.94
CA ASN A 33 -13.53 6.97 -15.01
C ASN A 33 -13.57 8.47 -15.40
N GLY A 34 -12.41 9.10 -15.63
CA GLY A 34 -12.27 10.52 -16.00
C GLY A 34 -12.24 11.51 -14.83
N ALA A 35 -12.43 11.07 -13.59
CA ALA A 35 -12.25 11.91 -12.41
C ALA A 35 -10.75 12.20 -12.17
N VAL A 36 -10.47 13.37 -11.61
CA VAL A 36 -9.11 13.78 -11.26
C VAL A 36 -8.99 13.93 -9.75
N LEU A 37 -8.15 13.10 -9.14
CA LEU A 37 -7.70 13.29 -7.76
C LEU A 37 -6.57 14.32 -7.74
N ARG A 38 -6.54 15.17 -6.71
CA ARG A 38 -5.50 16.17 -6.45
C ARG A 38 -4.81 15.84 -5.13
N ASP A 39 -3.54 16.22 -5.01
CA ASP A 39 -2.72 16.00 -3.82
C ASP A 39 -2.80 14.54 -3.32
N VAL A 40 -2.61 13.62 -4.26
CA VAL A 40 -2.85 12.18 -4.07
C VAL A 40 -1.75 11.59 -3.19
N VAL A 41 -2.11 11.27 -1.95
CA VAL A 41 -1.22 10.56 -1.03
C VAL A 41 -1.14 9.08 -1.45
N CYS A 42 0.07 8.59 -1.63
CA CYS A 42 0.39 7.19 -1.89
C CYS A 42 1.24 6.67 -0.74
N ALA A 43 0.72 5.71 0.03
CA ALA A 43 1.42 5.05 1.12
C ALA A 43 2.06 3.75 0.63
N TYR A 44 3.30 3.49 1.05
CA TYR A 44 4.04 2.31 0.63
C TYR A 44 5.07 1.88 1.68
N SER A 45 5.38 0.58 1.69
CA SER A 45 6.42 -0.02 2.52
C SER A 45 7.54 -0.56 1.65
N THR A 46 8.75 -0.59 2.20
CA THR A 46 9.94 -1.09 1.51
C THR A 46 10.76 -1.98 2.43
N TYR A 47 11.35 -3.04 1.90
CA TYR A 47 12.21 -3.97 2.64
C TYR A 47 13.47 -4.27 1.82
N GLY A 48 14.60 -4.46 2.50
CA GLY A 48 15.91 -4.60 1.86
C GLY A 48 16.46 -3.27 1.33
N GLU A 49 17.49 -3.35 0.48
CA GLU A 49 18.20 -2.20 -0.08
C GLU A 49 18.13 -2.20 -1.62
N LEU A 50 17.82 -1.03 -2.18
CA LEU A 50 17.80 -0.84 -3.63
C LEU A 50 19.23 -0.90 -4.18
N SER A 51 19.47 -1.79 -5.14
CA SER A 51 20.78 -1.92 -5.78
C SER A 51 21.16 -0.64 -6.52
N ALA A 52 22.47 -0.43 -6.74
CA ALA A 52 22.95 0.73 -7.48
C ALA A 52 22.40 0.77 -8.93
N THR A 53 22.19 -0.40 -9.54
CA THR A 53 21.60 -0.58 -10.87
C THR A 53 20.07 -0.57 -10.88
N ARG A 54 19.42 -0.68 -9.70
CA ARG A 54 17.96 -0.69 -9.51
C ARG A 54 17.24 -1.83 -10.25
N ASP A 55 17.91 -2.95 -10.40
CA ASP A 55 17.43 -4.16 -11.08
C ASP A 55 16.90 -5.23 -10.12
N ASN A 56 16.93 -4.96 -8.80
CA ASN A 56 16.54 -5.91 -7.76
C ASN A 56 15.16 -5.61 -7.15
N VAL A 57 14.27 -4.91 -7.86
CA VAL A 57 12.97 -4.51 -7.30
C VAL A 57 11.94 -5.61 -7.45
N VAL A 58 11.30 -5.99 -6.34
CA VAL A 58 10.15 -6.88 -6.31
C VAL A 58 8.91 -6.10 -5.88
N VAL A 59 7.90 -6.01 -6.75
CA VAL A 59 6.64 -5.32 -6.45
C VAL A 59 5.63 -6.33 -5.93
N VAL A 60 5.10 -6.08 -4.73
CA VAL A 60 4.09 -6.91 -4.08
C VAL A 60 2.74 -6.19 -4.14
N GLY A 61 1.75 -6.86 -4.72
CA GLY A 61 0.35 -6.45 -4.66
C GLY A 61 -0.34 -7.09 -3.49
N HIS A 62 -0.95 -6.29 -2.61
CA HIS A 62 -1.66 -6.80 -1.44
C HIS A 62 -3.09 -7.26 -1.78
N SER A 63 -3.70 -8.04 -0.89
CA SER A 63 -5.09 -8.49 -1.00
C SER A 63 -6.09 -7.40 -0.57
N LEU A 64 -7.40 -7.64 -0.78
CA LEU A 64 -8.46 -6.64 -0.54
C LEU A 64 -8.44 -6.00 0.86
N THR A 65 -8.14 -6.77 1.91
CA THR A 65 -8.20 -6.31 3.31
C THR A 65 -6.82 -6.06 3.93
N SER A 66 -5.74 -6.38 3.21
CA SER A 66 -4.37 -6.15 3.64
C SER A 66 -3.94 -4.70 3.41
N ASN A 67 -2.81 -4.30 4.02
CA ASN A 67 -2.15 -3.02 3.79
C ASN A 67 -0.78 -3.23 3.09
N SER A 68 0.03 -2.18 2.98
CA SER A 68 1.39 -2.28 2.40
C SER A 68 2.42 -3.03 3.25
N CYS A 69 2.15 -3.30 4.53
CA CYS A 69 3.05 -3.96 5.46
C CYS A 69 3.08 -5.48 5.19
N VAL A 70 3.80 -5.91 4.15
CA VAL A 70 3.94 -7.32 3.76
C VAL A 70 4.27 -8.26 4.93
N HIS A 71 5.08 -7.81 5.89
CA HIS A 71 5.44 -8.62 7.07
C HIS A 71 4.25 -9.00 7.98
N GLU A 72 3.16 -8.22 7.96
CA GLU A 72 1.96 -8.47 8.79
C GLU A 72 1.16 -9.69 8.29
N TRP A 73 1.11 -9.90 6.97
CA TRP A 73 0.25 -10.91 6.33
C TRP A 73 1.01 -11.98 5.52
N TRP A 74 2.28 -11.73 5.15
CA TRP A 74 3.20 -12.66 4.48
C TRP A 74 4.59 -12.65 5.13
N GLY A 75 4.67 -12.45 6.44
CA GLY A 75 5.94 -12.42 7.19
C GLY A 75 6.82 -13.67 7.00
N GLU A 76 6.23 -14.86 6.87
CA GLU A 76 7.00 -16.09 6.65
C GLU A 76 7.66 -16.17 5.26
N MET A 77 7.22 -15.34 4.31
CA MET A 77 7.80 -15.27 2.96
C MET A 77 8.84 -14.16 2.81
N LEU A 78 8.93 -13.25 3.78
CA LEU A 78 9.76 -12.05 3.74
C LEU A 78 10.81 -12.09 4.84
N GLY A 79 12.09 -12.08 4.47
CA GLY A 79 13.14 -12.06 5.50
C GLY A 79 14.55 -12.05 4.95
N ASP A 80 15.52 -12.25 5.85
CA ASP A 80 16.94 -12.27 5.55
C ASP A 80 17.39 -13.70 5.20
N GLY A 81 17.77 -13.91 3.94
CA GLY A 81 18.45 -15.12 3.48
C GLY A 81 17.66 -15.93 2.45
N ALA A 82 18.37 -16.82 1.76
CA ALA A 82 17.88 -17.54 0.58
C ALA A 82 16.74 -18.55 0.83
N HIS A 83 16.30 -18.74 2.08
CA HIS A 83 15.14 -19.59 2.40
C HIS A 83 13.82 -18.82 2.33
N PHE A 84 13.86 -17.49 2.32
CA PHE A 84 12.70 -16.65 2.08
C PHE A 84 12.46 -16.48 0.58
N ALA A 85 11.20 -16.52 0.17
CA ALA A 85 10.81 -16.27 -1.22
C ALA A 85 11.07 -14.81 -1.63
N MET A 86 10.96 -13.88 -0.68
CA MET A 86 11.38 -12.49 -0.81
C MET A 86 12.60 -12.27 0.11
N ASN A 87 13.79 -12.41 -0.48
CA ASN A 87 15.05 -12.39 0.24
C ASN A 87 15.58 -10.95 0.33
N THR A 88 15.40 -10.31 1.48
CA THR A 88 15.77 -8.90 1.71
C THR A 88 17.28 -8.59 1.67
N ARG A 89 18.15 -9.60 1.54
CA ARG A 89 19.59 -9.37 1.23
C ARG A 89 19.84 -9.07 -0.24
N GLU A 90 18.97 -9.54 -1.12
CA GLU A 90 19.14 -9.49 -2.57
C GLU A 90 18.05 -8.64 -3.21
N ASP A 91 16.81 -8.75 -2.72
CA ASP A 91 15.63 -8.06 -3.22
C ASP A 91 15.39 -6.74 -2.48
N PHE A 92 14.99 -5.72 -3.24
CA PHE A 92 14.32 -4.52 -2.74
C PHE A 92 12.81 -4.67 -2.94
N VAL A 93 12.12 -5.10 -1.90
CA VAL A 93 10.68 -5.37 -1.95
C VAL A 93 9.92 -4.07 -1.71
N VAL A 94 8.96 -3.76 -2.58
CA VAL A 94 8.08 -2.60 -2.46
C VAL A 94 6.64 -3.07 -2.51
N CYS A 95 5.82 -2.61 -1.56
CA CYS A 95 4.37 -2.79 -1.60
C CYS A 95 3.71 -1.43 -1.47
N VAL A 96 2.87 -1.10 -2.45
CA VAL A 96 2.08 0.14 -2.46
C VAL A 96 0.69 -0.19 -1.93
N ASN A 97 0.21 0.61 -0.98
CA ASN A 97 -1.16 0.50 -0.48
C ASN A 97 -2.12 1.08 -1.54
N TYR A 98 -3.16 0.34 -1.89
CA TYR A 98 -4.05 0.67 -3.00
C TYR A 98 -4.93 1.90 -2.75
N LEU A 99 -5.34 2.55 -3.85
CA LEU A 99 -6.39 3.57 -3.85
C LEU A 99 -7.68 3.03 -3.22
N GLY A 100 -8.30 3.86 -2.38
CA GLY A 100 -9.49 3.48 -1.63
C GLY A 100 -9.22 2.72 -0.32
N SER A 101 -7.99 2.23 -0.11
CA SER A 101 -7.59 1.58 1.14
C SER A 101 -7.56 2.58 2.31
N PRO A 102 -8.10 2.24 3.49
CA PRO A 102 -8.05 3.10 4.67
C PRO A 102 -6.66 3.16 5.32
N TYR A 103 -5.63 2.50 4.75
CA TYR A 103 -4.31 2.38 5.36
C TYR A 103 -3.27 3.41 4.85
N GLY A 104 -3.72 4.64 4.55
CA GLY A 104 -2.86 5.80 4.29
C GLY A 104 -2.77 6.29 2.84
N THR A 105 -3.14 5.48 1.85
CA THR A 105 -3.30 5.95 0.45
C THR A 105 -4.62 6.70 0.32
N ALA A 106 -4.72 7.59 -0.68
CA ALA A 106 -5.93 8.35 -0.99
C ALA A 106 -7.16 7.43 -1.03
N SER A 107 -8.15 7.76 -0.19
CA SER A 107 -9.33 6.93 0.07
C SER A 107 -10.50 7.79 0.59
N PRO A 108 -11.69 7.21 0.81
CA PRO A 108 -12.81 7.93 1.42
C PRO A 108 -12.51 8.57 2.77
N ILE A 109 -11.51 8.11 3.51
CA ILE A 109 -11.15 8.71 4.81
C ILE A 109 -10.07 9.80 4.70
N THR A 110 -9.49 10.01 3.52
CA THR A 110 -8.52 11.07 3.26
C THR A 110 -9.20 12.43 3.23
N MET A 111 -8.56 13.47 3.80
CA MET A 111 -9.03 14.85 3.74
C MET A 111 -9.15 15.31 2.28
N ASN A 112 -10.31 15.86 1.91
CA ASN A 112 -10.56 16.34 0.56
C ASN A 112 -10.01 17.77 0.40
N PRO A 113 -9.03 18.02 -0.49
CA PRO A 113 -8.47 19.34 -0.70
C PRO A 113 -9.49 20.35 -1.24
N ALA A 114 -10.56 19.89 -1.90
CA ALA A 114 -11.64 20.75 -2.37
C ALA A 114 -12.63 21.14 -1.24
N THR A 115 -12.66 20.40 -0.12
CA THR A 115 -13.54 20.69 1.01
C THR A 115 -12.76 20.65 2.33
N PRO A 116 -12.07 21.75 2.70
CA PRO A 116 -11.22 21.81 3.88
C PRO A 116 -11.92 21.33 5.15
N GLY A 117 -11.24 20.47 5.92
CA GLY A 117 -11.75 19.90 7.17
C GLY A 117 -12.75 18.75 7.00
N ARG A 118 -13.05 18.31 5.77
CA ARG A 118 -13.92 17.15 5.50
C ARG A 118 -13.17 16.08 4.71
N PRO A 119 -13.23 14.80 5.10
CA PRO A 119 -12.74 13.73 4.25
C PRO A 119 -13.58 13.60 2.97
N TYR A 120 -13.07 12.91 1.96
CA TYR A 120 -13.83 12.66 0.73
C TYR A 120 -15.18 11.96 1.02
N GLY A 121 -15.19 10.96 1.90
CA GLY A 121 -16.38 10.18 2.22
C GLY A 121 -17.03 9.61 0.96
N ALA A 122 -18.34 9.83 0.82
CA ALA A 122 -19.10 9.45 -0.36
C ALA A 122 -18.70 10.21 -1.64
N ASP A 123 -17.99 11.33 -1.52
CA ASP A 123 -17.50 12.10 -2.67
C ASP A 123 -16.21 11.51 -3.28
N PHE A 124 -15.65 10.44 -2.70
CA PHE A 124 -14.46 9.78 -3.27
C PHE A 124 -14.82 9.18 -4.65
N PRO A 125 -14.03 9.42 -5.70
CA PRO A 125 -14.36 8.95 -7.04
C PRO A 125 -14.57 7.44 -7.13
N THR A 126 -15.65 7.04 -7.78
CA THR A 126 -15.97 5.62 -8.04
C THR A 126 -16.40 5.41 -9.49
N PRO A 127 -16.07 4.26 -10.10
CA PRO A 127 -15.18 3.21 -9.57
C PRO A 127 -13.70 3.61 -9.64
N CYS A 128 -12.89 3.18 -8.66
CA CYS A 128 -11.43 3.09 -8.81
C CYS A 128 -11.09 1.70 -9.34
N THR A 129 -10.22 1.61 -10.35
CA THR A 129 -9.89 0.34 -10.99
C THR A 129 -8.50 -0.15 -10.62
N ILE A 130 -8.18 -1.40 -10.98
CA ILE A 130 -6.81 -1.92 -10.84
C ILE A 130 -5.84 -1.14 -11.74
N ARG A 131 -6.29 -0.62 -12.89
CA ARG A 131 -5.44 0.19 -13.77
C ARG A 131 -5.06 1.52 -13.11
N ASP A 132 -5.95 2.10 -12.32
CA ASP A 132 -5.65 3.31 -11.54
C ASP A 132 -4.55 3.04 -10.50
N ASN A 133 -4.59 1.87 -9.84
CA ASN A 133 -3.54 1.47 -8.90
C ASN A 133 -2.18 1.27 -9.58
N VAL A 134 -2.14 0.75 -10.81
CA VAL A 134 -0.90 0.58 -11.58
C VAL A 134 -0.32 1.93 -12.07
N ARG A 135 -1.16 2.95 -12.24
CA ARG A 135 -0.74 4.29 -12.69
C ARG A 135 -0.20 5.18 -11.57
N LEU A 136 -0.61 4.93 -10.33
CA LEU A 136 -0.17 5.66 -9.14
C LEU A 136 1.24 5.24 -8.71
#